data_AF-A0A3S0PVN6-F1
#
_entry.id   AF-A0A3S0PVN6-F1
#
_cell.length_a   1.000
_cell.length_b   1.000
_cell.length_c   1.000
_cell.angle_alpha   90.00
_cell.angle_beta   90.00
_cell.angle_gamma   90.00
#
_symmetry.space_group_name_H-M   'P 1'
#
loop_
_entity.id
_entity.type
_entity.pdbx_description
1 polymer ?
#
loop_
_entity_poly.entity_id
_entity_poly.type
_entity_poly.pdbx_seq_one_letter_code
_entity_poly.pdbx_strand_id
1 'polypeptide(L)'
;MANKSIGSVMIREIIRMKDNGLSNNQISKSIGKSRTTIVKYLGVIQTSGICLKELLELKENGLSELFEVSTELNPANREQIDKDLYGLFYFNNH
;
A
#
# COMPACT_ATOMS: atom_id res chain seq x y z
N MET A 1 -2.44 -18.01 -13.29
CA MET A 1 -1.44 -16.93 -13.03
C MET A 1 -1.27 -16.82 -11.53
N ALA A 2 -0.07 -17.12 -11.01
CA ALA A 2 0.14 -17.19 -9.57
C ALA A 2 -0.13 -15.83 -8.92
N ASN A 3 -1.16 -15.78 -8.09
CA ASN A 3 -1.59 -14.61 -7.31
C ASN A 3 -0.61 -14.42 -6.13
N LYS A 4 0.70 -14.32 -6.42
CA LYS A 4 1.72 -14.14 -5.39
C LYS A 4 1.60 -12.71 -4.86
N SER A 5 1.23 -12.60 -3.60
CA SER A 5 1.38 -11.38 -2.82
C SER A 5 2.78 -10.81 -3.00
N ILE A 6 2.88 -9.49 -3.09
CA ILE A 6 4.17 -8.81 -3.03
C ILE A 6 4.84 -9.21 -1.70
N GLY A 7 6.10 -9.64 -1.76
CA GLY A 7 6.86 -9.99 -0.56
C GLY A 7 7.02 -8.79 0.38
N SER A 8 7.07 -9.08 1.68
CA SER A 8 7.32 -8.14 2.79
C SER A 8 8.44 -7.12 2.50
N VAL A 9 9.52 -7.55 1.85
CA VAL A 9 10.65 -6.69 1.44
C VAL A 9 10.21 -5.57 0.50
N MET A 10 9.42 -5.89 -0.53
CA MET A 10 8.92 -4.89 -1.48
C MET A 10 7.89 -3.96 -0.83
N ILE A 11 7.06 -4.48 0.09
CA ILE A 11 6.11 -3.67 0.85
C ILE A 11 6.85 -2.64 1.72
N ARG A 12 7.90 -3.08 2.42
CA ARG A 12 8.77 -2.20 3.20
C ARG A 12 9.39 -1.12 2.32
N GLU A 13 9.78 -1.45 1.10
CA GLU A 13 10.33 -0.48 0.16
C GLU A 13 9.28 0.55 -0.29
N ILE A 14 8.04 0.12 -0.56
CA ILE A 14 6.92 1.05 -0.84
C ILE A 14 6.73 2.03 0.32
N ILE A 15 6.71 1.53 1.56
CA ILE A 15 6.57 2.36 2.77
C ILE A 15 7.73 3.33 2.90
N ARG A 16 8.98 2.87 2.74
CA ARG A 16 10.18 3.72 2.79
C ARG A 16 10.11 4.82 1.76
N MET A 17 9.81 4.50 0.51
CA MET A 17 9.73 5.49 -0.54
C MET A 17 8.61 6.50 -0.27
N LYS A 18 7.48 6.03 0.27
CA LYS A 18 6.37 6.92 0.64
C LYS A 18 6.74 7.86 1.80
N ASP A 19 7.43 7.36 2.81
CA ASP A 19 7.93 8.15 3.95
C ASP A 19 8.97 9.19 3.51
N ASN A 20 9.78 8.86 2.51
CA ASN A 20 10.70 9.79 1.84
C ASN A 20 10.01 10.80 0.91
N GLY A 21 8.67 10.82 0.85
CA GLY A 21 7.90 11.79 0.06
C GLY A 21 7.84 11.49 -1.44
N LEU A 22 8.22 10.28 -1.89
CA LEU A 22 8.11 9.93 -3.30
C LEU A 22 6.64 9.80 -3.74
N SER A 23 6.36 10.26 -4.96
CA SER A 23 5.03 10.10 -5.56
C SER A 23 4.73 8.64 -5.89
N ASN A 24 3.46 8.26 -5.86
CA ASN A 24 3.04 6.88 -6.19
C ASN A 24 3.50 6.45 -7.60
N ASN A 25 3.69 7.41 -8.52
CA ASN A 25 4.22 7.17 -9.86
C ASN A 25 5.73 6.83 -9.83
N GLN A 26 6.52 7.54 -9.02
CA GLN A 26 7.94 7.23 -8.82
C GLN A 26 8.11 5.86 -8.13
N ILE A 27 7.29 5.57 -7.12
CA ILE A 27 7.29 4.28 -6.43
C ILE A 27 6.94 3.14 -7.40
N SER A 28 5.90 3.33 -8.22
CA SER A 28 5.48 2.37 -9.23
C SER A 28 6.60 2.03 -10.22
N LYS A 29 7.31 3.06 -10.71
CA LYS A 29 8.47 2.88 -11.59
C LYS A 29 9.64 2.18 -10.90
N SER A 30 9.92 2.50 -9.65
CA SER A 30 11.04 1.91 -8.89
C SER A 30 10.79 0.45 -8.51
N ILE A 31 9.56 0.10 -8.12
CA ILE A 31 9.18 -1.25 -7.68
C ILE A 31 8.81 -2.16 -8.86
N GLY A 32 8.61 -1.58 -10.06
CA GLY A 32 8.20 -2.33 -11.25
C GLY A 32 6.77 -2.89 -11.17
N LYS A 33 5.90 -2.23 -10.40
CA LYS A 33 4.49 -2.60 -10.21
C LYS A 33 3.58 -1.48 -10.68
N SER A 34 2.35 -1.81 -11.09
CA SER A 34 1.40 -0.80 -11.53
C SER A 34 1.10 0.22 -10.43
N ARG A 35 0.78 1.45 -10.82
CA ARG A 35 0.33 2.50 -9.90
C ARG A 35 -0.83 2.02 -9.03
N THR A 36 -1.80 1.30 -9.61
CA THR A 36 -2.94 0.73 -8.89
C THR A 36 -2.52 -0.24 -7.80
N THR A 37 -1.48 -1.05 -8.03
CA THR A 37 -0.92 -1.93 -7.01
C THR A 37 -0.34 -1.12 -5.86
N ILE A 38 0.49 -0.12 -6.15
CA ILE A 38 1.06 0.76 -5.11
C ILE A 38 -0.04 1.43 -4.29
N VAL A 39 -1.06 1.96 -4.96
CA VAL A 39 -2.19 2.62 -4.32
C VAL A 39 -2.94 1.64 -3.41
N LYS A 40 -3.18 0.40 -3.85
CA LYS A 40 -3.80 -0.64 -3.00
C LYS A 40 -3.01 -0.89 -1.72
N TYR A 41 -1.69 -1.05 -1.80
CA TYR A 41 -0.84 -1.28 -0.62
C TYR A 41 -0.85 -0.07 0.32
N LEU A 42 -0.78 1.14 -0.23
CA LEU A 42 -0.89 2.37 0.57
C LEU A 42 -2.28 2.55 1.20
N GLY A 43 -3.34 2.07 0.54
CA GLY A 43 -4.70 2.06 1.08
C GLY A 43 -4.79 1.20 2.33
N VAL A 44 -4.27 -0.04 2.28
CA VAL A 44 -4.22 -0.95 3.45
C VAL A 44 -3.48 -0.30 4.62
N ILE A 45 -2.38 0.38 4.34
CA ILE A 45 -1.60 1.12 5.35
C ILE A 45 -2.42 2.25 5.99
N GLN A 46 -3.17 3.01 5.20
CA GLN A 46 -4.00 4.07 5.74
C GLN A 46 -5.18 3.52 6.54
N THR A 47 -5.80 2.44 6.06
CA THR A 47 -6.91 1.77 6.77
C THR A 47 -6.45 1.12 8.08
N SER A 48 -5.20 0.68 8.18
CA SER A 48 -4.66 0.14 9.44
C SER A 48 -4.48 1.20 10.51
N GLY A 49 -4.44 2.49 10.14
CA GLY A 49 -4.20 3.60 11.06
C GLY A 49 -2.78 3.67 11.59
N ILE A 50 -1.86 2.82 11.10
CA ILE A 50 -0.46 2.77 11.54
C ILE A 50 0.36 3.76 10.71
N CYS A 51 1.19 4.56 11.37
CA CYS A 51 2.06 5.50 10.66
C CYS A 51 3.15 4.76 9.87
N LEU A 52 3.61 5.37 8.77
CA LEU A 52 4.66 4.76 7.91
C LEU A 52 5.94 4.42 8.69
N LYS A 53 6.35 5.29 9.63
CA LYS A 53 7.51 5.05 10.49
C LYS A 53 7.35 3.83 11.38
N GLU A 54 6.19 3.69 12.03
CA GLU A 54 5.88 2.53 12.88
C GLU A 54 5.84 1.24 12.05
N LEU A 55 5.29 1.29 10.82
CA LEU A 55 5.31 0.16 9.90
C LEU A 55 6.73 -0.26 9.49
N LEU A 56 7.69 0.68 9.41
CA LEU A 56 9.08 0.34 9.12
C LEU A 56 9.77 -0.35 10.30
N GLU A 57 9.32 -0.07 11.52
CA GLU A 57 9.81 -0.70 12.75
C GLU A 57 9.19 -2.09 12.99
N LEU A 58 8.07 -2.41 12.35
CA LEU A 58 7.51 -3.75 12.38
C LEU A 58 8.48 -4.79 11.80
N LYS A 59 8.54 -5.94 12.46
CA LYS A 59 9.25 -7.12 11.95
C LYS A 59 8.53 -7.70 10.74
N GLU A 60 9.24 -8.47 9.91
CA GLU A 60 8.70 -9.02 8.66
C GLU A 60 7.38 -9.79 8.84
N ASN A 61 7.24 -10.53 9.95
CA ASN A 61 6.03 -11.25 10.29
C ASN A 61 4.81 -10.34 10.52
N GLY A 62 4.99 -9.21 11.19
CA GLY A 62 3.90 -8.24 11.42
C GLY A 62 3.46 -7.52 10.14
N LEU A 63 4.38 -7.26 9.21
CA LEU A 63 4.02 -6.73 7.89
C LEU A 63 3.27 -7.79 7.07
N SER A 64 3.78 -9.01 6.98
CA SER A 64 3.08 -10.06 6.25
C SER A 64 1.66 -10.27 6.78
N GLU A 65 1.45 -10.32 8.09
CA GLU A 65 0.12 -10.46 8.69
C GLU A 65 -0.84 -9.33 8.28
N LEU A 66 -0.38 -8.07 8.33
CA LEU A 66 -1.18 -6.90 7.95
C LEU A 66 -1.66 -6.96 6.48
N PHE A 67 -0.80 -7.46 5.59
CA PHE A 67 -1.11 -7.53 4.16
C PHE A 67 -1.69 -8.89 3.71
N GLU A 68 -1.49 -9.97 4.48
CA GLU A 68 -2.08 -11.29 4.25
C GLU A 68 -3.56 -11.32 4.62
N VAL A 69 -3.95 -10.68 5.73
CA VAL A 69 -5.38 -10.51 6.09
C VAL A 69 -6.13 -9.74 4.99
N SER A 70 -5.44 -8.85 4.28
CA SER A 70 -5.97 -8.10 3.14
C SER A 70 -6.05 -8.92 1.83
N THR A 71 -5.66 -10.19 1.83
CA THR A 71 -5.85 -11.07 0.67
C THR A 71 -7.26 -11.71 0.67
N GLU A 72 -7.88 -11.82 1.84
CA GLU A 72 -9.30 -12.18 2.02
C GLU A 72 -10.24 -10.96 1.94
N LEU A 73 -9.86 -9.93 1.15
CA LEU A 73 -10.75 -8.80 0.91
C LEU A 73 -11.98 -9.27 0.12
N ASN A 74 -13.07 -9.40 0.87
CA ASN A 74 -14.44 -9.46 0.39
C ASN A 74 -14.61 -8.47 -0.78
N PRO A 75 -15.09 -8.90 -1.96
CA PRO A 75 -15.23 -8.04 -3.14
C PRO A 75 -16.01 -6.74 -2.88
N ALA A 76 -16.86 -6.69 -1.86
CA ALA A 76 -17.58 -5.49 -1.44
C ALA A 76 -16.68 -4.33 -0.98
N ASN A 77 -15.52 -4.61 -0.40
CA ASN A 77 -14.63 -3.58 0.15
C ASN A 77 -13.67 -3.00 -0.89
N ARG A 78 -13.50 -3.65 -2.05
CA ARG A 78 -12.61 -3.17 -3.11
C ARG A 78 -13.10 -1.86 -3.74
N GLU A 79 -14.40 -1.74 -3.95
CA GLU A 79 -14.98 -0.53 -4.55
C GLU A 79 -14.90 0.68 -3.61
N GLN A 80 -15.07 0.45 -2.30
CA GLN A 80 -14.94 1.52 -1.31
C GLN A 80 -13.49 1.97 -1.16
N ILE A 81 -12.54 1.02 -1.11
CA ILE A 81 -11.11 1.33 -1.09
C ILE A 81 -10.71 2.11 -2.35
N ASP A 82 -11.15 1.68 -3.55
CA ASP A 82 -10.86 2.42 -4.78
C ASP A 82 -11.44 3.85 -4.74
N LYS A 83 -12.67 4.05 -4.26
CA LYS A 83 -13.28 5.38 -4.10
C LYS A 83 -12.53 6.27 -3.10
N ASP A 84 -12.18 5.72 -1.93
CA ASP A 84 -11.46 6.45 -0.88
C ASP A 84 -10.05 6.83 -1.35
N LEU A 85 -9.38 5.92 -2.06
CA LEU A 85 -8.09 6.17 -2.70
C LEU A 85 -8.19 7.28 -3.75
N TYR A 86 -9.23 7.32 -4.57
CA TYR A 86 -9.42 8.41 -5.54
C TYR A 86 -9.66 9.77 -4.85
N GLY A 87 -10.40 9.81 -3.75
CA GLY A 87 -10.70 11.04 -3.00
C GLY A 87 -9.48 11.68 -2.33
N LEU A 88 -8.59 10.87 -1.76
CA LEU A 88 -7.41 11.34 -1.02
C LEU A 88 -6.33 12.01 -1.90
N PHE A 89 -6.25 11.67 -3.19
CA PHE A 89 -5.21 12.20 -4.08
C PHE A 89 -5.66 13.39 -4.94
N TYR A 90 -6.96 13.65 -5.09
CA TYR A 90 -7.45 14.84 -5.80
C TYR A 90 -7.49 16.11 -4.92
N PHE A 91 -7.39 15.98 -3.59
CA PHE A 91 -7.45 17.11 -2.66
C PHE A 91 -6.10 17.81 -2.38
N ASN A 92 -4.99 17.34 -2.96
CA ASN A 92 -3.65 17.93 -2.78
C ASN A 92 -3.08 18.60 -4.06
N ASN A 93 -3.94 19.23 -4.86
CA ASN A 93 -3.51 20.17 -5.91
C ASN A 93 -4.14 21.54 -5.66
N HIS A 94 -3.61 22.28 -4.69
CA HIS A 94 -3.87 23.72 -4.56
C HIS A 94 -2.63 24.47 -4.07
#